data_AF-A0A0V0GQA1-F1
#
_entry.id   AF-A0A0V0GQA1-F1
#
_cell.length_a   1.000
_cell.length_b   1.000
_cell.length_c   1.000
_cell.angle_alpha   90.00
_cell.angle_beta   90.00
_cell.angle_gamma   90.00
#
_symmetry.space_group_name_H-M   'P 1'
#
loop_
_entity.id
_entity.type
_entity.pdbx_description
1 polymer ?
#
loop_
_entity_poly.entity_id
_entity_poly.type
_entity_poly.pdbx_seq_one_letter_code
_entity_poly.pdbx_strand_id
1 'polypeptide(L)'
;MKLEIAALEDNHTWSIVDLPAGKTPIGCKWIYKVKYKASGEVERYKARLVAKGYSQQVGLDYSETFSPVAKMVTVRSLIALAASNQWCIYQMDVHNAFLNGDLLEEVYMQVPEGFVGQGGSKKVCKLHKSIVRTKTAPSTME
;
A
#
# COMPACT_ATOMS: atom_id res chain seq x y z
N MET A 1 -2.85 -2.04 -13.94
CA MET A 1 -2.92 -1.38 -15.24
C MET A 1 -3.05 0.11 -15.03
N LYS A 2 -3.56 0.82 -16.04
CA LYS A 2 -3.70 2.28 -16.04
C LYS A 2 -4.56 2.82 -14.90
N LEU A 3 -5.67 2.15 -14.57
CA LEU A 3 -6.55 2.55 -13.46
C LEU A 3 -5.85 2.54 -12.10
N GLU A 4 -4.98 1.56 -11.86
CA GLU A 4 -4.21 1.49 -10.61
C GLU A 4 -3.14 2.59 -10.56
N ILE A 5 -2.46 2.86 -11.69
CA ILE A 5 -1.47 3.95 -11.77
C ILE A 5 -2.16 5.30 -11.51
N ALA A 6 -3.28 5.56 -12.17
CA ALA A 6 -4.06 6.79 -11.97
C ALA A 6 -4.48 6.95 -10.51
N ALA A 7 -4.99 5.89 -9.87
CA ALA A 7 -5.32 5.93 -8.45
C ALA A 7 -4.11 6.23 -7.56
N LEU A 8 -2.91 5.75 -7.91
CA LEU A 8 -1.68 6.02 -7.16
C LEU A 8 -1.20 7.48 -7.36
N GLU A 9 -1.36 8.03 -8.57
CA GLU A 9 -1.07 9.43 -8.91
C GLU A 9 -2.04 10.40 -8.21
N ASP A 10 -3.35 10.13 -8.26
CA ASP A 10 -4.40 10.91 -7.60
C ASP A 10 -4.20 10.95 -6.08
N ASN A 11 -3.67 9.87 -5.51
CA ASN A 11 -3.34 9.80 -4.09
C ASN A 11 -1.98 10.43 -3.74
N HIS A 12 -1.24 10.97 -4.71
CA HIS A 12 0.12 11.48 -4.53
C HIS A 12 1.05 10.46 -3.85
N THR A 13 0.93 9.19 -4.22
CA THR A 13 1.63 8.07 -3.56
C THR A 13 3.15 8.20 -3.65
N TRP A 14 3.67 8.80 -4.73
CA TRP A 14 5.09 8.98 -4.93
C TRP A 14 5.43 10.26 -5.69
N SER A 15 6.70 10.65 -5.63
CA SER A 15 7.31 11.62 -6.55
C SER A 15 8.49 11.00 -7.28
N ILE A 16 8.69 11.40 -8.54
CA ILE A 16 9.84 10.96 -9.33
C ILE A 16 11.04 11.84 -8.99
N VAL A 17 12.11 11.24 -8.49
CA VAL A 17 13.36 11.90 -8.08
C VAL A 17 14.57 11.13 -8.58
N ASP A 18 15.74 11.77 -8.64
CA ASP A 18 16.99 11.04 -8.82
C ASP A 18 17.34 10.25 -7.56
N LEU A 19 17.88 9.05 -7.73
CA LEU A 19 18.30 8.22 -6.61
C LEU A 19 19.44 8.91 -5.84
N PRO A 20 19.29 9.20 -4.54
CA PRO A 20 20.37 9.79 -3.74
C PRO A 20 21.55 8.85 -3.61
N ALA A 21 22.75 9.42 -3.43
CA ALA A 21 23.96 8.63 -3.19
C ALA A 21 23.82 7.78 -1.92
N GLY A 22 24.22 6.51 -2.01
CA GLY A 22 24.18 5.58 -0.87
C GLY A 22 22.81 4.97 -0.56
N LYS A 23 21.77 5.25 -1.35
CA LYS A 23 20.45 4.61 -1.23
C LYS A 23 20.25 3.56 -2.33
N THR A 24 19.52 2.50 -2.01
CA THR A 24 19.18 1.42 -2.94
C THR A 24 17.67 1.35 -3.14
N PRO A 25 17.14 1.50 -4.36
CA PRO A 25 15.72 1.46 -4.59
C PRO A 25 15.20 0.02 -4.52
N ILE A 26 14.05 -0.18 -3.89
CA ILE A 26 13.35 -1.47 -3.89
C ILE A 26 12.70 -1.70 -5.25
N GLY A 27 12.72 -2.95 -5.73
CA GLY A 27 11.99 -3.28 -6.95
C GLY A 27 10.48 -3.28 -6.74
N CYS A 28 9.72 -3.32 -7.83
CA CYS A 28 8.26 -3.49 -7.81
C CYS A 28 7.84 -4.63 -8.76
N LYS A 29 6.59 -5.10 -8.60
CA LYS A 29 5.99 -6.12 -9.47
C LYS A 29 4.48 -5.91 -9.58
N TRP A 30 3.94 -6.15 -10.77
CA TRP A 30 2.50 -6.22 -11.00
C TRP A 30 1.93 -7.59 -10.62
N ILE A 31 0.83 -7.59 -9.85
CA ILE A 31 0.03 -8.78 -9.55
C ILE A 31 -1.31 -8.64 -10.24
N TYR A 32 -1.68 -9.66 -11.02
CA TYR A 32 -2.95 -9.74 -11.73
C TYR A 32 -3.83 -10.81 -11.10
N LYS A 33 -5.11 -10.49 -10.89
CA LYS A 33 -6.12 -11.43 -10.37
C LYS A 33 -7.44 -11.21 -11.10
N VAL A 34 -8.03 -12.28 -11.60
CA VAL A 34 -9.39 -12.26 -12.13
C VAL A 34 -10.35 -12.51 -10.96
N LYS A 35 -11.35 -11.64 -10.81
CA LYS A 35 -12.49 -11.91 -9.91
C LYS A 35 -13.63 -12.46 -10.74
N TYR A 36 -14.22 -13.54 -10.23
CA TYR A 36 -15.38 -14.18 -10.82
C TYR A 36 -16.60 -13.91 -9.95
N LYS A 37 -17.78 -13.83 -10.58
CA LYS A 37 -19.07 -13.83 -9.90
C LYS A 37 -19.36 -15.22 -9.35
N ALA A 38 -20.34 -15.34 -8.46
CA ALA A 38 -20.84 -16.64 -8.00
C ALA A 38 -21.36 -17.53 -9.15
N SER A 39 -21.79 -16.92 -10.27
CA SER A 39 -22.19 -17.62 -11.50
C SER A 39 -21.02 -18.18 -12.33
N GLY A 40 -19.76 -17.89 -11.96
CA GLY A 40 -18.57 -18.29 -12.73
C GLY A 40 -18.17 -17.33 -13.85
N GLU A 41 -18.98 -16.31 -14.14
CA GLU A 41 -18.61 -15.25 -15.08
C GLU A 41 -17.51 -14.34 -14.54
N VAL A 42 -16.70 -13.76 -15.43
CA VAL A 42 -15.72 -12.74 -15.04
C VAL A 42 -16.45 -11.49 -14.54
N GLU A 43 -16.20 -11.13 -13.29
CA GLU A 43 -16.69 -9.89 -12.69
C GLU A 43 -15.74 -8.73 -13.01
N ARG A 44 -14.44 -8.91 -12.74
CA ARG A 44 -13.43 -7.87 -13.01
C ARG A 44 -12.02 -8.42 -13.13
N TYR A 45 -11.20 -7.72 -13.91
CA TYR A 45 -9.75 -7.89 -13.92
C TYR A 45 -9.11 -6.91 -12.94
N LYS A 46 -8.41 -7.44 -11.93
CA LYS A 46 -7.72 -6.64 -10.92
C LYS A 46 -6.21 -6.67 -11.19
N ALA A 47 -5.59 -5.51 -11.18
CA ALA A 47 -4.15 -5.37 -11.24
C ALA A 47 -3.68 -4.51 -10.06
N ARG A 48 -2.69 -4.98 -9.32
CA ARG A 48 -2.10 -4.27 -8.17
C ARG A 48 -0.61 -4.11 -8.37
N LEU A 49 -0.09 -2.93 -8.06
CA LEU A 49 1.35 -2.71 -7.98
C LEU A 49 1.83 -3.04 -6.56
N VAL A 50 2.88 -3.84 -6.45
CA VAL A 50 3.40 -4.34 -5.18
C VAL A 50 4.89 -4.04 -5.09
N ALA A 51 5.32 -3.50 -3.96
CA ALA A 51 6.74 -3.34 -3.66
C ALA A 51 7.39 -4.68 -3.31
N LYS A 52 8.63 -4.88 -3.74
CA LYS A 52 9.47 -6.02 -3.33
C LYS A 52 10.10 -5.74 -1.96
N GLY A 53 9.27 -5.55 -0.93
CA GLY A 53 9.70 -5.18 0.42
C GLY A 53 10.60 -6.20 1.14
N TYR A 54 10.74 -7.43 0.61
CA TYR A 54 11.71 -8.41 1.12
C TYR A 54 13.17 -7.95 0.93
N SER A 55 13.42 -6.99 0.04
CA SER A 55 14.72 -6.38 -0.16
C SER A 55 15.10 -5.34 0.90
N GLN A 56 14.15 -4.96 1.79
CA GLN A 56 14.40 -3.97 2.85
C GLN A 56 15.23 -4.58 3.99
N GLN A 57 16.35 -3.93 4.35
CA GLN A 57 17.25 -4.32 5.44
C GLN A 57 16.93 -3.55 6.75
N VAL A 58 16.82 -4.29 7.85
CA VAL A 58 16.65 -3.73 9.21
C VAL A 58 17.86 -2.84 9.53
N GLY A 59 17.62 -1.63 10.01
CA GLY A 59 18.67 -0.67 10.40
C GLY A 59 19.21 0.18 9.25
N LEU A 60 18.86 -0.11 7.99
CA LEU A 60 19.27 0.67 6.81
C LEU A 60 18.07 1.28 6.08
N ASP A 61 17.03 0.46 5.86
CA ASP A 61 15.81 0.85 5.14
C ASP A 61 14.62 1.06 6.07
N TYR A 62 14.64 0.45 7.27
CA TYR A 62 13.61 0.62 8.28
C TYR A 62 14.14 0.30 9.68
N SER A 63 13.63 1.00 10.70
CA SER A 63 14.03 0.79 12.11
C SER A 63 13.07 -0.14 12.86
N GLU A 64 11.76 -0.08 12.55
CA GLU A 64 10.74 -0.89 13.21
C GLU A 64 9.65 -1.35 12.23
N THR A 65 9.07 -2.54 12.45
CA THR A 65 7.98 -3.07 11.61
C THR A 65 6.65 -2.70 12.22
N PHE A 66 6.12 -1.51 11.89
CA PHE A 66 4.79 -1.12 12.35
C PHE A 66 3.71 -1.54 11.36
N SER A 67 2.75 -2.33 11.85
CA SER A 67 1.49 -2.56 11.16
C SER A 67 0.38 -1.94 12.02
N PRO A 68 -0.35 -0.91 11.54
CA PRO A 68 -1.40 -0.27 12.32
C PRO A 68 -2.65 -1.16 12.35
N VAL A 69 -2.58 -2.26 13.11
CA VAL A 69 -3.71 -3.19 13.31
C VAL A 69 -4.33 -2.89 14.67
N ALA A 70 -5.59 -2.46 14.67
CA ALA A 70 -6.35 -2.31 15.90
C ALA A 70 -6.48 -3.67 16.61
N LYS A 71 -6.22 -3.70 17.92
CA LYS A 71 -6.38 -4.93 18.71
C LYS A 71 -7.87 -5.27 18.83
N MET A 72 -8.24 -6.51 18.52
CA MET A 72 -9.63 -6.97 18.61
C MET A 72 -10.21 -6.87 20.02
N VAL A 73 -9.38 -6.90 21.06
CA VAL A 73 -9.83 -6.64 22.44
C VAL A 73 -10.39 -5.22 22.56
N THR A 74 -9.64 -4.21 22.10
CA THR A 74 -10.08 -2.80 22.11
C THR A 74 -11.34 -2.59 21.28
N VAL A 75 -11.41 -3.18 20.07
CA VAL A 75 -12.60 -3.10 19.21
C VAL A 75 -13.82 -3.69 19.91
N ARG A 76 -13.69 -4.89 20.50
CA ARG A 76 -14.78 -5.54 21.23
C ARG A 76 -15.21 -4.75 22.47
N SER A 77 -14.27 -4.16 23.21
CA SER A 77 -14.58 -3.30 24.36
C SER A 77 -15.38 -2.06 23.95
N LEU A 78 -15.00 -1.40 22.85
CA LEU A 78 -15.74 -0.25 22.31
C LEU A 78 -17.15 -0.63 21.87
N ILE A 79 -17.32 -1.75 21.18
CA ILE A 79 -18.64 -2.26 20.76
C ILE A 79 -19.49 -2.60 21.99
N ALA A 80 -18.93 -3.26 23.01
CA ALA A 80 -19.64 -3.58 24.24
C ALA A 80 -20.11 -2.32 24.98
N LEU A 81 -19.26 -1.28 25.02
CA LEU A 81 -19.61 0.02 25.60
C LEU A 81 -20.73 0.70 24.81
N ALA A 82 -20.63 0.73 23.48
CA ALA A 82 -21.67 1.30 22.63
C ALA A 82 -23.01 0.57 22.80
N ALA A 83 -23.00 -0.76 22.86
CA ALA A 83 -24.20 -1.56 23.11
C ALA A 83 -24.80 -1.28 24.50
N SER A 84 -23.97 -1.18 25.54
CA SER A 84 -24.41 -0.85 26.91
C SER A 84 -25.07 0.52 27.01
N ASN A 85 -24.62 1.49 26.21
CA ASN A 85 -25.13 2.86 26.19
C ASN A 85 -26.15 3.11 25.07
N GLN A 86 -26.56 2.06 24.34
CA GLN A 86 -27.50 2.15 23.21
C GLN A 86 -27.06 3.14 22.12
N TRP A 87 -25.75 3.24 21.88
CA TRP A 87 -25.19 4.11 20.84
C TRP A 87 -25.29 3.46 19.47
N CYS A 88 -25.63 4.27 18.46
CA CYS A 88 -25.58 3.85 17.07
C CYS A 88 -24.13 3.65 16.61
N ILE A 89 -23.86 2.53 15.93
CA ILE A 89 -22.57 2.24 15.32
C ILE A 89 -22.73 2.32 13.81
N TYR A 90 -21.82 3.04 13.15
CA TYR A 90 -21.73 3.13 11.70
C TYR A 90 -20.42 2.48 11.22
N GLN A 91 -20.48 1.75 10.10
CA GLN A 91 -19.32 1.11 9.49
C GLN A 91 -19.05 1.72 8.12
N MET A 92 -17.78 1.98 7.81
CA MET A 92 -17.31 2.43 6.50
C MET A 92 -16.18 1.52 6.04
N ASP A 93 -16.27 0.99 4.82
CA ASP A 93 -15.18 0.28 4.15
C ASP A 93 -14.46 1.26 3.22
N VAL A 94 -13.16 1.46 3.44
CA VAL A 94 -12.35 2.41 2.68
C VAL A 94 -11.54 1.67 1.63
N HIS A 95 -11.78 1.99 0.36
CA HIS A 95 -10.97 1.45 -0.72
C HIS A 95 -9.52 1.95 -0.61
N ASN A 96 -8.57 1.03 -0.73
CA ASN A 96 -7.13 1.34 -0.63
C ASN A 96 -6.70 1.98 0.70
N ALA A 97 -7.24 1.54 1.83
CA ALA A 97 -6.90 2.06 3.17
C ALA A 97 -5.38 2.15 3.47
N PHE A 98 -4.54 1.32 2.84
CA PHE A 98 -3.08 1.37 2.98
C PHE A 98 -2.44 2.64 2.39
N LEU A 99 -3.10 3.31 1.43
CA LEU A 99 -2.64 4.59 0.87
C LEU A 99 -2.91 5.78 1.81
N ASN A 100 -3.62 5.57 2.92
CA ASN A 100 -3.91 6.64 3.89
C ASN A 100 -2.96 6.63 5.10
N GLY A 101 -2.04 5.67 5.17
CA GLY A 101 -0.98 5.67 6.17
C GLY A 101 0.21 6.47 5.68
N ASP A 102 0.60 7.50 6.43
CA ASP A 102 1.84 8.23 6.19
C ASP A 102 3.04 7.28 6.37
N LEU A 103 3.96 7.32 5.41
CA LEU A 103 5.20 6.54 5.51
C LEU A 103 6.23 7.36 6.30
N LEU A 104 6.50 6.97 7.54
CA LEU A 104 7.51 7.62 8.40
C LEU A 104 8.94 7.47 7.86
N GLU A 105 9.18 6.45 7.03
CA GLU A 105 10.50 6.09 6.53
C GLU A 105 10.66 6.48 5.06
N GLU A 106 11.87 6.92 4.70
CA GLU A 106 12.17 7.30 3.33
C GLU A 106 12.46 6.06 2.48
N VAL A 107 11.47 5.65 1.67
CA VAL A 107 11.58 4.48 0.79
C VAL A 107 11.61 4.90 -0.68
N TYR A 108 12.60 4.40 -1.41
CA TYR A 108 12.72 4.57 -2.86
C TYR A 108 12.33 3.29 -3.57
N MET A 109 11.51 3.38 -4.61
CA MET A 109 11.05 2.26 -5.43
C MET A 109 11.45 2.48 -6.89
N GLN A 110 11.80 1.42 -7.60
CA GLN A 110 11.99 1.46 -9.05
C GLN A 110 10.69 1.88 -9.74
N VAL A 111 10.82 2.69 -10.79
CA VAL A 111 9.67 3.14 -11.59
C VAL A 111 8.99 1.91 -12.21
N PRO A 112 7.67 1.72 -12.00
CA PRO A 112 6.98 0.54 -12.48
C PRO A 112 6.87 0.53 -14.01
N GLU A 113 6.95 -0.66 -14.59
CA GLU A 113 6.71 -0.86 -16.03
C GLU A 113 5.31 -0.35 -16.41
N GLY A 114 5.24 0.42 -17.49
CA GLY A 114 4.01 1.07 -17.96
C GLY A 114 3.79 2.50 -17.47
N PHE A 115 4.67 3.02 -16.59
CA PHE A 115 4.68 4.45 -16.23
C PHE A 115 5.38 5.26 -17.33
N VAL A 116 4.58 5.98 -18.13
CA VAL A 116 5.06 6.77 -19.27
C VAL A 116 5.51 8.15 -18.77
N GLY A 117 6.70 8.21 -18.19
CA GLY A 117 7.25 9.46 -17.66
C GLY A 117 8.77 9.39 -17.50
N GLN A 118 9.49 9.85 -18.53
CA GLN A 118 10.92 10.25 -18.49
C GLN A 118 11.85 9.35 -17.65
N GLY A 119 11.90 8.05 -17.95
CA GLY A 119 12.86 7.12 -17.38
C GLY A 119 14.27 7.34 -17.93
N GLY A 120 14.96 8.39 -17.48
CA GLY A 120 16.42 8.39 -17.47
C GLY A 120 16.89 7.28 -16.52
N SER A 121 18.04 6.65 -16.79
CA SER A 121 18.51 5.42 -16.12
C SER A 121 18.72 5.49 -14.59
N LYS A 122 18.44 6.64 -13.95
CA LYS A 122 18.64 6.91 -12.53
C LYS A 122 17.41 7.46 -11.79
N LYS A 123 16.27 7.64 -12.45
CA LYS A 123 15.05 8.14 -11.78
C LYS A 123 14.34 7.03 -11.02
N VAL A 124 13.87 7.33 -9.82
CA VAL A 124 13.18 6.43 -8.90
C VAL A 124 11.93 7.11 -8.31
N CYS A 125 10.97 6.31 -7.85
CA CYS A 125 9.80 6.78 -7.11
C CYS A 125 10.17 6.91 -5.62
N LYS A 126 10.20 8.12 -5.08
CA LYS A 126 10.18 8.33 -3.62
C LYS A 126 8.74 8.14 -3.12
N LEU A 127 8.51 7.13 -2.30
CA LEU A 127 7.18 6.83 -1.75
C LEU A 127 6.86 7.79 -0.60
N HIS A 128 5.70 8.44 -0.66
CA HIS A 128 5.14 9.24 0.43
C HIS A 128 4.13 8.45 1.25
N LYS A 129 3.50 7.46 0.60
CA LYS A 129 2.48 6.59 1.17
C LYS A 129 2.91 5.14 1.05
N SER A 130 2.45 4.31 1.99
CA SER A 130 2.74 2.88 1.94
C SER A 130 2.10 2.25 0.70
N ILE A 131 2.86 1.42 -0.02
CA ILE A 131 2.33 0.56 -1.09
C ILE A 131 2.26 -0.87 -0.59
N VAL A 132 1.40 -1.69 -1.19
CA VAL A 132 1.20 -3.09 -0.78
C VAL A 132 2.56 -3.82 -0.68
N ARG A 133 2.80 -4.45 0.47
CA ARG A 133 3.96 -5.32 0.77
C ARG A 133 5.31 -4.62 0.98
N THR A 134 5.33 -3.34 1.38
CA THR A 134 6.44 -2.86 2.23
C THR A 134 6.34 -3.57 3.60
N LYS A 135 7.45 -3.75 4.32
CA LYS A 135 7.37 -4.33 5.68
C LYS A 135 6.54 -3.45 6.64
N THR A 136 6.38 -2.18 6.30
CA THR A 136 5.54 -1.18 6.98
C THR A 136 4.08 -1.16 6.52
N ALA A 137 3.73 -1.87 5.44
CA ALA A 137 2.33 -1.96 5.01
C ALA A 137 1.58 -2.99 5.86
N PRO A 138 0.35 -2.71 6.30
CA PRO A 138 -0.46 -3.71 6.97
C PRO A 138 -0.67 -4.92 6.06
N SER A 139 -0.28 -6.10 6.56
CA SER A 139 -0.48 -7.38 5.87
C SER A 139 -1.98 -7.61 5.74
N THR A 140 -2.51 -7.37 4.54
CA THR A 140 -3.92 -7.63 4.26
C THR A 140 -4.12 -9.14 4.36
N MET A 141 -4.98 -9.59 5.29
CA MET A 141 -5.51 -10.95 5.26
C MET A 141 -6.29 -11.12 3.94
N GLU A 142 -6.07 -12.25 3.28
CA GLU A 142 -6.60 -12.60 1.95
C GLU A 142 -8.12 -12.61 1.86
#